data_AF-A0A4Q6EQV7-F1
#
_entry.id   AF-A0A4Q6EQV7-F1
#
_cell.length_a   1.000
_cell.length_b   1.000
_cell.length_c   1.000
_cell.angle_alpha   90.00
_cell.angle_beta   90.00
_cell.angle_gamma   90.00
#
_symmetry.space_group_name_H-M   'P 1'
#
loop_
_entity.id
_entity.type
_entity.pdbx_description
1 polymer ?
#
loop_
_entity_poly.entity_id
_entity_poly.type
_entity_poly.pdbx_seq_one_letter_code
_entity_poly.pdbx_strand_id
1 'polypeptide(L)'
;PSEEMRKFISTAYESMWAGIKQVRPGNTVGDIGHAIEKLVKSRGYSVVLEYCGHGIGRNFHEDPVIMHVGKPKHGVILKQGMTFTIEPMINIGGPATTLDDDGWTARTADGSPSAQFEHTVLVTANGVEVLTLGPDEQEPALR
;
A
#
# COMPACT_ATOMS: atom_id res chain seq x y z
N PRO A 1 5.83 -14.88 16.76
CA PRO A 1 6.89 -13.98 16.21
C PRO A 1 7.70 -13.29 17.32
N SER A 2 9.00 -13.04 17.05
CA SER A 2 9.86 -12.19 17.89
C SER A 2 9.34 -10.76 17.96
N GLU A 3 9.84 -9.96 18.91
CA GLU A 3 9.46 -8.54 19.01
C GLU A 3 9.81 -7.77 17.72
N GLU A 4 10.99 -8.01 17.15
CA GLU A 4 11.44 -7.41 15.89
C GLU A 4 10.49 -7.77 14.74
N MET A 5 10.10 -9.04 14.63
CA MET A 5 9.15 -9.48 13.60
C MET A 5 7.77 -8.85 13.79
N ARG A 6 7.31 -8.66 15.03
CA ARG A 6 6.05 -7.94 15.31
C ARG A 6 6.13 -6.48 14.90
N LYS A 7 7.26 -5.80 15.16
CA LYS A 7 7.51 -4.41 14.73
C LYS A 7 7.54 -4.28 13.21
N PHE A 8 8.15 -5.24 12.52
CA PHE A 8 8.16 -5.31 11.07
C PHE A 8 6.74 -5.46 10.50
N ILE A 9 5.97 -6.45 10.98
CA ILE A 9 4.58 -6.67 10.56
C ILE A 9 3.72 -5.43 10.84
N SER A 10 3.87 -4.81 12.02
CA SER A 10 3.18 -3.55 12.36
C SER A 10 3.53 -2.43 11.38
N THR A 11 4.77 -2.39 10.89
CA THR A 11 5.18 -1.38 9.91
C THR A 11 4.50 -1.57 8.57
N ALA A 12 4.33 -2.81 8.09
CA ALA A 12 3.56 -3.08 6.88
C ALA A 12 2.12 -2.58 7.03
N TYR A 13 1.46 -2.93 8.14
CA TYR A 13 0.10 -2.46 8.45
C TYR A 13 -0.01 -0.94 8.52
N GLU A 14 0.89 -0.29 9.25
CA GLU A 14 0.89 1.17 9.39
C GLU A 14 1.22 1.88 8.07
N SER A 15 1.97 1.24 7.17
CA SER A 15 2.29 1.80 5.85
C SER A 15 1.06 1.84 4.96
N MET A 16 0.23 0.79 4.95
CA MET A 16 -1.07 0.80 4.26
C MET A 16 -1.92 1.98 4.74
N TRP A 17 -2.05 2.14 6.06
CA TRP A 17 -2.81 3.25 6.66
C TRP A 17 -2.20 4.63 6.38
N ALA A 18 -0.87 4.75 6.28
CA ALA A 18 -0.21 6.00 5.87
C ALA A 18 -0.60 6.39 4.44
N GLY A 19 -0.71 5.42 3.53
CA GLY A 19 -1.24 5.60 2.18
C GLY A 19 -2.71 5.99 2.18
N ILE A 20 -3.57 5.26 2.91
CA ILE A 20 -5.02 5.52 3.00
C ILE A 20 -5.31 6.95 3.49
N LYS A 21 -4.54 7.47 4.45
CA LYS A 21 -4.66 8.86 4.94
C LYS A 21 -4.44 9.95 3.87
N GLN A 22 -3.81 9.60 2.76
CA GLN A 22 -3.65 10.52 1.62
C GLN A 22 -4.83 10.48 0.65
N VAL A 23 -5.78 9.56 0.82
CA VAL A 23 -6.90 9.40 -0.10
C VAL A 23 -7.97 10.46 0.17
N ARG A 24 -8.06 11.43 -0.75
CA ARG A 24 -9.09 12.47 -0.79
C ARG A 24 -9.12 13.10 -2.18
N PRO A 25 -10.24 13.72 -2.61
CA PRO A 25 -10.27 14.46 -3.86
C PRO A 25 -9.16 15.52 -3.94
N GLY A 26 -8.49 15.61 -5.09
CA GLY A 26 -7.43 16.58 -5.35
C GLY A 26 -6.00 16.13 -4.99
N ASN A 27 -5.85 15.13 -4.12
CA ASN A 27 -4.56 14.46 -3.93
C ASN A 27 -4.21 13.59 -5.15
N THR A 28 -2.98 13.08 -5.21
CA THR A 28 -2.50 12.25 -6.32
C THR A 28 -2.06 10.86 -5.86
N VAL A 29 -2.00 9.91 -6.78
CA VAL A 29 -1.45 8.57 -6.51
C VAL A 29 0.01 8.64 -6.01
N GLY A 30 0.77 9.65 -6.44
CA GLY A 30 2.14 9.88 -5.95
C GLY A 30 2.19 10.32 -4.48
N ASP A 31 1.15 10.98 -3.95
CA ASP A 31 1.07 11.32 -2.53
C ASP A 31 0.92 10.05 -1.67
N ILE A 32 0.14 9.06 -2.14
CA ILE A 32 -0.05 7.75 -1.50
C ILE A 32 1.31 7.04 -1.41
N GLY A 33 1.98 6.85 -2.55
CA GLY A 33 3.27 6.17 -2.61
C GLY A 33 4.35 6.88 -1.78
N HIS A 34 4.38 8.22 -1.81
CA HIS A 34 5.32 8.99 -0.98
C HIS A 34 5.11 8.76 0.52
N ALA A 35 3.87 8.73 0.99
CA ALA A 35 3.56 8.53 2.40
C ALA A 35 3.97 7.13 2.89
N ILE A 36 3.70 6.10 2.09
CA ILE A 36 4.12 4.72 2.35
C ILE A 36 5.64 4.63 2.41
N GLU A 37 6.32 5.06 1.33
CA GLU A 37 7.78 4.96 1.21
C GLU A 37 8.50 5.69 2.34
N LYS A 38 8.03 6.90 2.69
CA LYS A 38 8.63 7.69 3.77
C LYS A 38 8.55 6.96 5.12
N LEU A 39 7.40 6.36 5.46
CA LEU A 39 7.24 5.62 6.70
C LEU A 39 8.18 4.40 6.72
N VAL A 40 8.15 3.60 5.66
CA VAL A 40 8.88 2.34 5.54
C VAL A 40 10.39 2.58 5.62
N LYS A 41 10.91 3.53 4.83
CA LYS A 41 12.33 3.88 4.84
C LYS A 41 12.79 4.46 6.17
N SER A 42 11.95 5.24 6.85
CA SER A 42 12.28 5.77 8.19
C SER A 42 12.49 4.69 9.25
N ARG A 43 12.01 3.47 8.99
CA ARG A 43 12.12 2.30 9.88
C ARG A 43 13.17 1.29 9.42
N GLY A 44 13.91 1.59 8.36
CA GLY A 44 14.99 0.75 7.86
C GLY A 44 14.54 -0.42 7.00
N TYR A 45 13.30 -0.43 6.51
CA TYR A 45 12.78 -1.44 5.59
C TYR A 45 12.71 -0.91 4.15
N SER A 46 12.42 -1.79 3.20
CA SER A 46 12.24 -1.43 1.79
C SER A 46 10.84 -1.77 1.28
N VAL A 47 10.46 -1.13 0.17
CA VAL A 47 9.17 -1.32 -0.51
C VAL A 47 9.42 -2.09 -1.79
N VAL A 48 8.62 -3.12 -2.06
CA VAL A 48 8.64 -3.86 -3.34
C VAL A 48 8.26 -2.93 -4.49
N LEU A 49 8.92 -3.07 -5.65
CA LEU A 49 8.74 -2.15 -6.79
C LEU A 49 7.98 -2.77 -7.96
N GLU A 50 7.98 -4.09 -8.06
CA GLU A 50 7.43 -4.84 -9.20
C GLU A 50 5.91 -5.00 -9.12
N TYR A 51 5.31 -4.82 -7.95
CA TYR A 51 3.88 -4.98 -7.69
C TYR A 51 3.29 -3.69 -7.11
N CYS A 52 2.01 -3.46 -7.36
CA CYS A 52 1.34 -2.20 -7.08
C CYS A 52 -0.13 -2.47 -6.71
N GLY A 53 -0.76 -1.49 -6.07
CA GLY A 53 -2.21 -1.48 -5.98
C GLY A 53 -2.84 -1.11 -7.32
N HIS A 54 -4.16 -1.29 -7.42
CA HIS A 54 -4.88 -1.17 -8.66
C HIS A 54 -6.28 -0.60 -8.46
N GLY A 55 -6.83 0.01 -9.51
CA GLY A 55 -8.27 0.24 -9.60
C GLY A 55 -9.03 -1.07 -9.55
N ILE A 56 -10.19 -1.05 -8.89
CA ILE A 56 -11.07 -2.21 -8.78
C ILE A 56 -12.53 -1.77 -8.92
N GLY A 57 -13.28 -2.51 -9.74
CA GLY A 57 -14.65 -2.17 -10.06
C GLY A 57 -15.31 -3.25 -10.89
N ARG A 58 -15.41 -3.03 -12.20
CA ARG A 58 -15.95 -4.06 -13.11
C ARG A 58 -14.92 -5.10 -13.47
N ASN A 59 -13.66 -4.70 -13.58
CA ASN A 59 -12.54 -5.61 -13.75
C ASN A 59 -11.84 -5.83 -12.40
N PHE A 60 -11.14 -6.95 -12.29
CA PHE A 60 -10.37 -7.27 -11.09
C PHE A 60 -9.23 -6.26 -10.92
N HIS A 61 -8.38 -6.10 -11.94
CA HIS A 61 -7.35 -5.08 -11.98
C HIS A 61 -7.64 -4.10 -13.11
N GLU A 62 -7.78 -2.81 -12.79
CA GLU A 62 -7.95 -1.71 -13.75
C GLU A 62 -7.19 -0.45 -13.29
N ASP A 63 -7.23 0.62 -14.09
CA ASP A 63 -6.66 1.91 -13.67
C ASP A 63 -7.41 2.49 -12.46
N PRO A 64 -6.74 3.25 -11.58
CA PRO A 64 -5.34 3.65 -11.68
C PRO A 64 -4.37 2.64 -11.05
N VAL A 65 -3.13 2.62 -11.56
CA VAL A 65 -1.98 1.99 -10.89
C VAL A 65 -1.60 2.79 -9.64
N ILE A 66 -1.52 2.13 -8.49
CA ILE A 66 -1.16 2.71 -7.19
C ILE A 66 0.21 2.19 -6.76
N MET A 67 1.27 2.92 -7.14
CA MET A 67 2.62 2.60 -6.68
C MET A 67 2.78 2.89 -5.18
N HIS A 68 3.48 2.00 -4.48
CA HIS A 68 3.79 2.15 -3.04
C HIS A 68 5.04 2.99 -2.77
N VAL A 69 5.63 3.55 -3.84
CA VAL A 69 6.67 4.58 -3.83
C VAL A 69 6.23 5.75 -4.69
N GLY A 70 6.65 6.97 -4.37
CA GLY A 70 6.12 8.13 -5.10
C GLY A 70 6.71 9.48 -4.75
N LYS A 71 6.38 10.45 -5.61
CA LYS A 71 6.65 11.87 -5.38
C LYS A 71 5.33 12.58 -5.10
N PRO A 72 5.28 13.48 -4.10
CA PRO A 72 4.08 14.27 -3.83
C PRO A 72 3.57 15.00 -5.07
N LYS A 73 2.24 15.09 -5.21
CA LYS A 73 1.54 15.79 -6.30
C LYS A 73 1.89 15.28 -7.71
N HIS A 74 2.18 13.99 -7.86
CA HIS A 74 2.52 13.36 -9.13
C HIS A 74 1.57 12.23 -9.50
N GLY A 75 1.30 12.07 -10.80
CA GLY A 75 0.41 11.04 -11.34
C GLY A 75 -1.06 11.44 -11.34
N VAL A 76 -1.94 10.44 -11.40
CA VAL A 76 -3.40 10.62 -11.47
C VAL A 76 -3.91 11.37 -10.24
N ILE A 77 -4.76 12.38 -10.47
CA ILE A 77 -5.48 13.11 -9.43
C ILE A 77 -6.69 12.28 -9.00
N LEU A 78 -6.80 12.04 -7.69
CA LEU A 78 -7.90 11.34 -7.06
C LEU A 78 -9.18 12.17 -7.16
N LYS A 79 -10.27 11.51 -7.52
CA LYS A 79 -11.61 12.10 -7.66
C LYS A 79 -12.61 11.26 -6.89
N GLN A 80 -13.63 11.91 -6.34
CA GLN A 80 -14.75 11.22 -5.70
C GLN A 80 -15.31 10.12 -6.61
N GLY A 81 -15.62 8.97 -6.03
CA GLY A 81 -16.16 7.80 -6.73
C GLY A 81 -15.10 6.85 -7.29
N MET A 82 -13.81 7.20 -7.23
CA MET A 82 -12.75 6.25 -7.57
C MET A 82 -12.64 5.16 -6.49
N THR A 83 -12.46 3.92 -6.93
CA THR A 83 -12.26 2.76 -6.05
C THR A 83 -10.99 2.03 -6.47
N PHE A 84 -10.10 1.77 -5.52
CA PHE A 84 -8.80 1.14 -5.77
C PHE A 84 -8.24 0.52 -4.48
N THR A 85 -7.19 -0.29 -4.63
CA THR A 85 -6.50 -0.95 -3.52
C THR A 85 -5.29 -0.14 -3.06
N ILE A 86 -5.00 -0.23 -1.76
CA ILE A 86 -3.71 0.17 -1.19
C ILE A 86 -3.15 -1.05 -0.49
N GLU A 87 -2.12 -1.64 -1.07
CA GLU A 87 -1.63 -3.00 -0.74
C GLU A 87 -0.10 -3.10 -0.60
N PRO A 88 0.58 -2.24 0.17
CA PRO A 88 2.03 -2.18 0.18
C PRO A 88 2.68 -3.48 0.67
N MET A 89 3.66 -3.96 -0.09
CA MET A 89 4.52 -5.08 0.25
C MET A 89 5.87 -4.56 0.74
N ILE A 90 6.20 -4.88 2.00
CA ILE A 90 7.37 -4.34 2.70
C ILE A 90 8.35 -5.48 2.97
N ASN A 91 9.64 -5.27 2.66
CA ASN A 91 10.70 -6.25 2.89
C ASN A 91 11.61 -5.80 4.03
N ILE A 92 12.10 -6.77 4.82
CA ILE A 92 13.19 -6.52 5.77
C ILE A 92 14.48 -6.14 5.03
N GLY A 93 14.76 -6.84 3.94
CA GLY A 93 15.96 -6.66 3.12
C GLY A 93 15.77 -5.67 1.97
N GLY A 94 16.32 -6.00 0.81
CA GLY A 94 16.22 -5.19 -0.41
C GLY A 94 14.83 -5.23 -1.07
N PRO A 95 14.54 -4.26 -1.97
CA PRO A 95 13.23 -4.15 -2.62
C PRO A 95 13.02 -5.18 -3.73
N ALA A 96 14.10 -5.77 -4.24
CA ALA A 96 14.08 -6.65 -5.41
C ALA A 96 13.34 -7.95 -5.13
N THR A 97 12.56 -8.40 -6.11
CA THR A 97 11.84 -9.66 -6.09
C THR A 97 12.31 -10.62 -7.19
N THR A 98 12.02 -11.90 -7.00
CA THR A 98 12.17 -12.96 -8.00
C THR A 98 10.86 -13.72 -8.12
N LEU A 99 10.55 -14.21 -9.31
CA LEU A 99 9.41 -15.07 -9.57
C LEU A 99 9.89 -16.52 -9.64
N ASP A 100 9.28 -17.42 -8.87
CA ASP A 100 9.58 -18.85 -8.93
C ASP A 100 9.13 -19.45 -10.28
N ASP A 101 9.65 -20.64 -10.59
CA ASP A 101 9.35 -21.38 -11.83
C ASP A 101 7.86 -21.75 -12.00
N ASP A 102 7.06 -21.65 -10.93
CA ASP A 102 5.60 -21.83 -11.00
C ASP A 102 4.87 -20.67 -11.70
N GLY A 103 5.57 -19.56 -11.96
CA GLY A 103 5.05 -18.38 -12.63
C GLY A 103 4.17 -17.49 -11.75
N TRP A 104 4.09 -17.74 -10.44
CA TRP A 104 3.20 -17.03 -9.52
C TRP A 104 3.87 -16.61 -8.21
N THR A 105 4.68 -17.48 -7.61
CA THR A 105 5.23 -17.22 -6.28
C THR A 105 6.32 -16.15 -6.37
N ALA A 106 6.02 -14.96 -5.86
CA ALA A 106 6.98 -13.87 -5.71
C ALA A 106 7.75 -14.02 -4.39
N ARG A 107 9.08 -13.96 -4.45
CA ARG A 107 9.97 -13.97 -3.29
C ARG A 107 10.86 -12.74 -3.28
N THR A 108 11.33 -12.37 -2.09
CA THR A 108 12.44 -11.43 -1.97
C THR A 108 13.71 -12.04 -2.58
N ALA A 109 14.44 -11.27 -3.38
CA ALA A 109 15.64 -11.76 -4.05
C ALA A 109 16.77 -12.16 -3.07
N ASP A 110 16.76 -11.60 -1.85
CA ASP A 110 17.72 -11.90 -0.79
C ASP A 110 17.22 -12.93 0.24
N GLY A 111 16.02 -13.47 0.07
CA GLY A 111 15.40 -14.45 0.97
C GLY A 111 14.91 -13.88 2.30
N SER A 112 14.97 -12.56 2.50
CA SER A 112 14.48 -11.90 3.72
C SER A 112 12.95 -11.95 3.81
N PRO A 113 12.36 -11.91 5.01
CA PRO A 113 10.90 -11.83 5.15
C PRO A 113 10.27 -10.60 4.49
N SER A 114 9.05 -10.80 3.98
CA SER A 114 8.15 -9.77 3.46
C SER A 114 6.82 -9.80 4.22
N ALA A 115 6.13 -8.67 4.30
CA ALA A 115 4.79 -8.55 4.87
C ALA A 115 3.94 -7.59 4.05
N GLN A 116 2.65 -7.88 3.95
CA GLN A 116 1.66 -7.10 3.19
C GLN A 116 0.37 -6.98 4.00
N PHE A 117 -0.29 -5.84 3.84
CA PHE A 117 -1.69 -5.61 4.21
C PHE A 117 -2.38 -4.88 3.07
N GLU A 118 -3.68 -5.08 2.93
CA GLU A 118 -4.46 -4.51 1.85
C GLU A 118 -5.86 -4.08 2.30
N HIS A 119 -6.29 -2.94 1.77
CA HIS A 119 -7.70 -2.58 1.73
C HIS A 119 -8.10 -2.06 0.37
N THR A 120 -9.35 -2.33 0.01
CA THR A 120 -10.07 -1.59 -1.03
C THR A 120 -10.69 -0.33 -0.43
N VAL A 121 -10.45 0.80 -1.07
CA VAL A 121 -10.94 2.11 -0.63
C VAL A 121 -11.79 2.80 -1.68
N LEU A 122 -12.75 3.61 -1.22
CA LEU A 122 -13.56 4.51 -2.04
C LEU A 122 -13.19 5.95 -1.71
N VAL A 123 -12.87 6.75 -2.73
CA VAL A 123 -12.71 8.19 -2.57
C VAL A 123 -14.09 8.83 -2.38
N THR A 124 -14.33 9.43 -1.22
CA THR A 124 -15.58 10.15 -0.92
C THR A 124 -15.44 11.64 -1.24
N ALA A 125 -16.50 12.43 -1.05
CA ALA A 125 -16.45 13.88 -1.29
C ALA A 125 -15.42 14.60 -0.41
N ASN A 126 -15.15 14.07 0.79
CA ASN A 126 -14.35 14.74 1.81
C ASN A 126 -13.15 13.90 2.30
N GLY A 127 -12.90 12.73 1.71
CA GLY A 127 -11.84 11.83 2.17
C GLY A 127 -11.96 10.44 1.55
N VAL A 128 -11.99 9.44 2.42
CA VAL A 128 -11.95 8.02 2.06
C VAL A 128 -12.94 7.23 2.89
N GLU A 129 -13.47 6.17 2.30
CA GLU A 129 -14.19 5.10 2.98
C GLU A 129 -13.44 3.79 2.72
N VAL A 130 -13.19 3.02 3.78
CA VAL A 130 -12.52 1.71 3.69
C VAL A 130 -13.59 0.62 3.55
N LEU A 131 -13.70 0.03 2.36
CA LEU A 131 -14.79 -0.89 2.03
C LEU A 131 -14.59 -2.30 2.61
N THR A 132 -13.36 -2.65 2.94
CA THR A 132 -12.95 -3.99 3.41
C THR A 132 -12.56 -4.00 4.88
N LEU A 133 -13.01 -3.02 5.66
CA LEU A 133 -12.69 -2.92 7.08
C LEU A 133 -13.33 -4.09 7.85
N GLY A 134 -12.52 -4.80 8.64
CA GLY A 134 -13.02 -5.88 9.50
C GLY A 134 -13.86 -5.35 10.67
N PRO A 135 -14.78 -6.16 11.23
CA PRO A 135 -15.63 -5.73 12.36
C PRO A 135 -14.84 -5.37 13.62
N ASP A 136 -13.67 -5.99 13.82
CA ASP A 136 -12.79 -5.76 14.97
C ASP A 136 -11.62 -4.81 14.64
N GLU A 137 -11.51 -4.36 13.39
CA GLU A 137 -10.46 -3.46 12.96
C GLU A 137 -10.89 -2.02 13.19
N GLN A 138 -10.17 -1.34 14.08
CA GLN A 138 -10.41 0.09 14.30
C GLN A 138 -9.64 0.89 13.27
N GLU A 139 -10.38 1.68 12.50
CA GLU A 139 -9.80 2.72 11.65
C GLU A 139 -8.94 3.65 12.52
N PRO A 140 -7.62 3.74 12.28
CA PRO A 140 -6.78 4.67 12.99
C PRO A 140 -7.33 6.07 12.75
N ALA A 141 -7.63 6.83 13.81
CA ALA A 141 -8.27 8.13 13.71
C ALA A 141 -7.73 8.94 12.51
N LEU A 142 -8.53 9.02 11.44
CA LEU A 142 -8.25 9.82 10.26
C LEU A 142 -8.47 11.28 10.65
N ARG A 143 -7.45 11.92 11.21
CA ARG A 143 -7.45 13.35 11.52
C ARG A 143 -6.61 14.10 10.50
#